data_AF-A0A2A2IAX9-F1
#
_entry.id   AF-A0A2A2IAX9-F1
#
_cell.length_a   1.000
_cell.length_b   1.000
_cell.length_c   1.000
_cell.angle_alpha   90.00
_cell.angle_beta   90.00
_cell.angle_gamma   90.00
#
_symmetry.space_group_name_H-M   'P 1'
#
loop_
_entity.id
_entity.type
_entity.pdbx_description
1 polymer ?
#
loop_
_entity_poly.entity_id
_entity_poly.type
_entity_poly.pdbx_seq_one_letter_code
_entity_poly.pdbx_strand_id
1 'polypeptide(L)'
;MKKHWKLGLLCIVIFLTGALYMNIGFPWDYLKMKDDFNKHLTQYETEMTLKDIRYDFLHDEYHGKAHPKNNPDLQFHIGQNQRTGEIEDDYKFERIRLKANQEVSAILERYLPQRIKPASEIEVVAFDTKALEINVLTKKVVDAQTKEKIKQSIIEIGYLPEQLFFETKSRE
;
A
#
# COMPACT_ATOMS: atom_id res chain seq x y z
N MET A 1 -14.18 -8.11 -52.99
CA MET A 1 -13.40 -7.46 -51.90
C MET A 1 -14.22 -6.87 -50.74
N LYS A 2 -15.53 -6.57 -50.84
CA LYS A 2 -16.32 -5.94 -49.75
C LYS A 2 -16.76 -6.87 -48.59
N LYS A 3 -16.62 -8.21 -48.73
CA LYS A 3 -17.20 -9.20 -47.79
C LYS A 3 -16.31 -9.46 -46.56
N HIS A 4 -14.99 -9.33 -46.68
CA HIS A 4 -14.04 -9.61 -45.59
C HIS A 4 -13.90 -8.45 -44.59
N TRP A 5 -14.21 -7.22 -44.99
CA TRP A 5 -14.23 -6.04 -44.10
C TRP A 5 -15.21 -6.21 -42.93
N LYS A 6 -16.40 -6.75 -43.18
CA LYS A 6 -17.42 -6.96 -42.13
C LYS A 6 -16.96 -7.99 -41.09
N LEU A 7 -16.27 -9.05 -41.54
CA LEU A 7 -15.73 -10.08 -40.67
C LEU A 7 -14.55 -9.55 -39.85
N GLY A 8 -13.65 -8.79 -40.47
CA GLY A 8 -12.55 -8.13 -39.76
C GLY A 8 -13.05 -7.14 -38.71
N LEU A 9 -14.07 -6.32 -39.05
CA LEU A 9 -14.70 -5.41 -38.11
C LEU A 9 -15.35 -6.15 -36.93
N LEU A 10 -16.03 -7.27 -37.20
CA LEU A 10 -16.62 -8.10 -36.15
C LEU A 10 -15.56 -8.65 -35.18
N CYS A 11 -14.44 -9.18 -35.71
CA CYS A 11 -13.34 -9.66 -34.87
C CYS A 11 -12.74 -8.54 -34.01
N ILE A 12 -12.59 -7.32 -34.56
CA ILE A 12 -12.11 -6.17 -33.79
C ILE A 12 -13.08 -5.82 -32.67
N VAL A 13 -14.39 -5.81 -32.92
CA VAL A 13 -15.40 -5.53 -31.88
C VAL A 13 -15.37 -6.58 -30.77
N ILE A 14 -15.27 -7.87 -31.12
CA ILE A 14 -15.18 -8.96 -30.13
C ILE A 14 -13.88 -8.83 -29.32
N PHE A 15 -12.76 -8.52 -29.97
CA PHE A 15 -11.49 -8.35 -29.29
C PHE A 15 -11.52 -7.15 -28.33
N LEU A 16 -12.05 -6.01 -28.77
CA LEU A 16 -12.16 -4.81 -27.93
C LEU A 16 -13.11 -5.00 -26.75
N THR A 17 -14.24 -5.68 -26.96
CA THR A 17 -15.20 -5.99 -25.87
C THR A 17 -14.59 -6.96 -24.86
N GLY A 18 -13.87 -7.99 -25.31
CA GLY A 18 -13.11 -8.89 -24.42
C GLY A 18 -12.02 -8.15 -23.66
N ALA A 19 -11.25 -7.29 -24.33
CA ALA A 19 -10.21 -6.48 -23.68
C ALA A 19 -10.80 -5.51 -22.64
N LEU A 20 -11.94 -4.88 -22.94
CA LEU A 20 -12.65 -4.01 -22.00
C LEU A 20 -13.11 -4.80 -20.77
N TYR A 21 -13.74 -5.96 -21.00
CA TYR A 21 -14.18 -6.85 -19.92
C TYR A 21 -13.04 -7.28 -19.00
N MET A 22 -11.86 -7.62 -19.56
CA MET A 22 -10.70 -7.99 -18.75
C MET A 22 -10.14 -6.85 -17.87
N ASN A 23 -10.49 -5.59 -18.12
CA ASN A 23 -9.98 -4.44 -17.35
C ASN A 23 -11.01 -3.86 -16.37
N ILE A 24 -12.29 -3.83 -16.75
CA ILE A 24 -13.35 -3.18 -15.95
C ILE A 24 -14.52 -4.11 -15.63
N GLY A 25 -14.47 -5.38 -16.04
CA GLY A 25 -15.58 -6.31 -15.92
C GLY A 25 -16.80 -5.84 -16.71
N PHE A 26 -18.00 -6.16 -16.23
CA PHE A 26 -19.21 -5.57 -16.78
C PHE A 26 -19.37 -4.12 -16.31
N PRO A 27 -19.71 -3.16 -17.20
CA PRO A 27 -19.85 -1.75 -16.83
C PRO A 27 -20.83 -1.49 -15.67
N TRP A 28 -21.89 -2.29 -15.55
CA TRP A 28 -22.87 -2.18 -14.47
C TRP A 28 -22.29 -2.60 -13.13
N ASP A 29 -21.49 -3.67 -13.11
CA ASP A 29 -20.81 -4.16 -11.91
C ASP A 29 -19.72 -3.19 -11.47
N TYR A 30 -18.99 -2.61 -12.41
CA TYR A 30 -18.04 -1.52 -12.14
C TYR A 30 -18.71 -0.34 -11.43
N LEU A 31 -19.85 0.14 -11.95
CA LEU A 31 -20.58 1.26 -11.35
C LEU A 31 -21.10 0.91 -9.95
N LYS A 32 -21.69 -0.29 -9.80
CA LYS A 32 -22.15 -0.79 -8.51
C LYS A 32 -21.00 -0.85 -7.50
N MET A 33 -19.87 -1.44 -7.90
CA MET A 33 -18.72 -1.58 -7.00
C MET A 33 -18.11 -0.23 -6.63
N LYS A 34 -18.08 0.72 -7.58
CA LYS A 34 -17.66 2.09 -7.29
C LYS A 34 -18.53 2.72 -6.20
N ASP A 35 -19.84 2.53 -6.25
CA ASP A 35 -20.75 3.04 -5.23
C ASP A 35 -20.57 2.30 -3.90
N ASP A 36 -20.40 0.98 -3.93
CA ASP A 36 -20.18 0.16 -2.74
C ASP A 36 -18.84 0.51 -2.05
N PHE A 37 -17.75 0.72 -2.79
CA PHE A 37 -16.48 1.21 -2.26
C PHE A 37 -16.63 2.61 -1.65
N ASN A 38 -17.30 3.54 -2.33
CA ASN A 38 -17.54 4.87 -1.76
C ASN A 38 -18.35 4.78 -0.47
N LYS A 39 -19.37 3.93 -0.42
CA LYS A 39 -20.17 3.68 0.78
C LYS A 39 -19.32 3.10 1.90
N HIS A 40 -18.48 2.11 1.61
CA HIS A 40 -17.54 1.52 2.59
C HIS A 40 -16.63 2.58 3.20
N LEU A 41 -16.10 3.50 2.37
CA LEU A 41 -15.21 4.57 2.83
C LEU A 41 -15.91 5.61 3.72
N THR A 42 -17.25 5.68 3.74
CA THR A 42 -17.99 6.61 4.62
C THR A 42 -17.90 6.26 6.11
N GLN A 43 -17.43 5.05 6.44
CA GLN A 43 -17.17 4.65 7.83
C GLN A 43 -16.07 5.45 8.50
N TYR A 44 -15.25 6.16 7.72
CA TYR A 44 -14.16 6.99 8.20
C TYR A 44 -14.62 8.45 8.38
N GLU A 45 -14.18 9.09 9.45
CA GLU A 45 -14.53 10.49 9.78
C GLU A 45 -13.93 11.52 8.80
N THR A 46 -13.10 11.10 7.85
CA THR A 46 -12.44 11.97 6.89
C THR A 46 -12.97 11.71 5.48
N GLU A 47 -13.07 12.77 4.67
CA GLU A 47 -13.44 12.63 3.26
C GLU A 47 -12.37 11.84 2.51
N MET A 48 -12.78 10.78 1.82
CA MET A 48 -11.90 9.87 1.07
C MET A 48 -12.01 10.13 -0.43
N THR A 49 -10.90 9.92 -1.14
CA THR A 49 -10.84 9.91 -2.59
C THR A 49 -10.59 8.50 -3.08
N LEU A 50 -11.49 7.96 -3.89
CA LEU A 50 -11.36 6.66 -4.55
C LEU A 50 -10.75 6.83 -5.95
N LYS A 51 -9.79 5.98 -6.30
CA LYS A 51 -9.06 5.98 -7.58
C LYS A 51 -8.79 4.55 -8.06
N ASP A 52 -8.45 4.46 -9.35
CA ASP A 52 -7.91 3.25 -9.98
C ASP A 52 -8.72 1.97 -9.74
N ILE A 53 -10.05 2.07 -9.74
CA ILE A 53 -10.92 0.89 -9.66
C ILE A 53 -10.67 0.03 -10.90
N ARG A 54 -10.34 -1.23 -10.68
CA ARG A 54 -10.04 -2.23 -11.72
C ARG A 54 -10.71 -3.54 -11.36
N TYR A 55 -10.97 -4.32 -12.39
CA TYR A 55 -11.45 -5.68 -12.25
C TYR A 55 -10.29 -6.64 -12.51
N ASP A 56 -10.09 -7.58 -11.59
CA ASP A 56 -9.18 -8.70 -11.78
C ASP A 56 -9.96 -9.88 -12.35
N PHE A 57 -9.78 -10.14 -13.64
CA PHE A 57 -10.46 -11.25 -14.31
C PHE A 57 -10.03 -12.63 -13.80
N LEU A 58 -8.80 -12.81 -13.32
CA LEU A 58 -8.31 -14.12 -12.84
C LEU A 58 -8.97 -14.50 -11.52
N HIS A 59 -9.36 -13.49 -10.76
CA HIS A 59 -9.86 -13.58 -9.40
C HIS A 59 -11.35 -13.20 -9.30
N ASP A 60 -11.97 -12.74 -10.40
CA ASP A 60 -13.37 -12.29 -10.44
C ASP A 60 -13.71 -11.31 -9.30
N GLU A 61 -12.80 -10.35 -9.07
CA GLU A 61 -12.93 -9.37 -7.99
C GLU A 61 -12.62 -7.96 -8.49
N TYR A 62 -13.19 -6.99 -7.81
CA TYR A 62 -12.83 -5.60 -8.01
C TYR A 62 -11.93 -5.13 -6.88
N HIS A 63 -11.01 -4.25 -7.26
CA HIS A 63 -10.16 -3.57 -6.31
C HIS A 63 -9.84 -2.15 -6.77
N GLY A 64 -9.32 -1.34 -5.87
CA GLY A 64 -8.97 0.04 -6.13
C GLY A 64 -8.00 0.59 -5.10
N LYS A 65 -7.82 1.89 -5.17
CA LYS A 65 -6.99 2.64 -4.23
C LYS A 65 -7.80 3.77 -3.64
N ALA A 66 -7.64 4.01 -2.35
CA ALA A 66 -8.25 5.15 -1.68
C ALA A 66 -7.19 5.93 -0.89
N HIS A 67 -7.48 7.19 -0.64
CA HIS A 67 -6.69 8.03 0.25
C HIS A 67 -7.55 9.14 0.88
N PRO A 68 -7.22 9.62 2.08
CA PRO A 68 -7.83 10.83 2.61
C PRO A 68 -7.60 12.02 1.67
N LYS A 69 -8.62 12.86 1.49
CA LYS A 69 -8.51 14.06 0.64
C LYS A 69 -7.48 15.06 1.17
N ASN A 70 -7.33 15.13 2.49
CA ASN A 70 -6.35 15.99 3.17
C ASN A 70 -4.96 15.35 3.31
N ASN A 71 -4.78 14.07 2.96
CA ASN A 71 -3.49 13.38 3.03
C ASN A 71 -3.36 12.36 1.88
N PRO A 72 -2.98 12.82 0.67
CA PRO A 72 -2.79 11.93 -0.48
C PRO A 72 -1.66 10.92 -0.34
N ASP A 73 -0.70 11.16 0.55
CA ASP A 73 0.43 10.25 0.80
C ASP A 73 -0.01 8.98 1.54
N LEU A 74 -1.14 9.05 2.26
CA LEU A 74 -1.78 7.89 2.89
C LEU A 74 -2.70 7.17 1.90
N GLN A 75 -2.09 6.50 0.92
CA GLN A 75 -2.81 5.66 -0.04
C GLN A 75 -2.89 4.22 0.46
N PHE A 76 -4.06 3.60 0.35
CA PHE A 76 -4.32 2.23 0.76
C PHE A 76 -5.16 1.49 -0.29
N HIS A 77 -5.08 0.16 -0.25
CA HIS A 77 -5.87 -0.71 -1.10
C HIS A 77 -7.29 -0.89 -0.52
N ILE A 78 -8.27 -0.99 -1.40
CA ILE A 78 -9.65 -1.37 -1.09
C ILE A 78 -10.08 -2.42 -2.10
N GLY A 79 -10.69 -3.50 -1.65
CA GLY A 79 -11.01 -4.63 -2.50
C GLY A 79 -12.19 -5.43 -1.99
N GLN A 80 -12.69 -6.30 -2.86
CA GLN A 80 -13.73 -7.26 -2.52
C GLN A 80 -13.08 -8.59 -2.11
N ASN A 81 -13.44 -9.12 -0.96
CA ASN A 81 -13.07 -10.48 -0.58
C ASN A 81 -13.93 -11.48 -1.36
N GLN A 82 -13.33 -12.29 -2.23
CA GLN A 82 -14.07 -13.28 -3.05
C GLN A 82 -14.88 -14.29 -2.24
N ARG A 83 -14.38 -14.67 -1.05
CA ARG A 83 -14.99 -15.73 -0.25
C ARG A 83 -16.22 -15.23 0.51
N THR A 84 -16.15 -14.02 1.04
CA THR A 84 -17.23 -13.44 1.87
C THR A 84 -18.11 -12.48 1.08
N GLY A 85 -17.61 -11.95 -0.03
CA GLY A 85 -18.23 -10.86 -0.78
C GLY A 85 -18.14 -9.50 -0.08
N GLU A 86 -17.48 -9.43 1.07
CA GLU A 86 -17.35 -8.20 1.86
C GLU A 86 -16.27 -7.28 1.27
N ILE A 87 -16.40 -5.99 1.52
CA ILE A 87 -15.38 -5.01 1.15
C ILE A 87 -14.40 -4.88 2.31
N GLU A 88 -13.12 -5.02 2.00
CA GLU A 88 -12.01 -4.89 2.94
C GLU A 88 -11.06 -3.79 2.45
N ASP A 89 -10.30 -3.21 3.38
CA ASP A 89 -9.33 -2.18 3.05
C ASP A 89 -8.16 -2.16 4.02
N ASP A 90 -7.03 -1.63 3.56
CA ASP A 90 -5.78 -1.57 4.31
C ASP A 90 -5.58 -0.23 5.04
N TYR A 91 -6.61 0.62 5.18
CA TYR A 91 -6.47 1.99 5.69
C TYR A 91 -5.79 2.04 7.06
N LYS A 92 -6.23 1.19 8.00
CA LYS A 92 -5.66 1.16 9.34
C LYS A 92 -4.19 0.75 9.29
N PHE A 93 -3.85 -0.25 8.48
CA PHE A 93 -2.49 -0.75 8.32
C PHE A 93 -1.58 0.33 7.73
N GLU A 94 -1.96 0.93 6.61
CA GLU A 94 -1.17 1.99 5.95
C GLU A 94 -1.03 3.23 6.83
N ARG A 95 -2.04 3.57 7.63
CA ARG A 95 -1.96 4.69 8.57
C ARG A 95 -0.92 4.43 9.65
N ILE A 96 -0.88 3.22 10.20
CA ILE A 96 0.16 2.83 11.18
C ILE A 96 1.53 2.81 10.51
N ARG A 97 1.64 2.21 9.32
CA ARG A 97 2.89 2.15 8.56
C ARG A 97 3.45 3.54 8.28
N LEU A 98 2.64 4.48 7.80
CA LEU A 98 3.06 5.85 7.52
C LEU A 98 3.52 6.56 8.79
N LYS A 99 2.76 6.42 9.88
CA LYS A 99 3.10 7.01 11.18
C LYS A 99 4.40 6.43 11.76
N ALA A 100 4.55 5.10 11.72
CA ALA A 100 5.77 4.41 12.14
C ALA A 100 6.97 4.89 11.32
N ASN A 101 6.82 5.00 9.99
CA ASN A 101 7.85 5.52 9.11
C ASN A 101 8.30 6.93 9.52
N GLN A 102 7.36 7.84 9.81
CA GLN A 102 7.67 9.20 10.25
C GLN A 102 8.38 9.24 11.61
N GLU A 103 7.81 8.57 12.62
CA GLU A 103 8.30 8.63 13.99
C GLU A 103 9.66 7.91 14.16
N VAL A 104 9.82 6.73 13.57
CA VAL A 104 11.08 5.99 13.59
C VAL A 104 12.14 6.71 12.77
N SER A 105 11.79 7.29 11.62
CA SER A 105 12.75 8.08 10.84
C SER A 105 13.29 9.27 11.63
N ALA A 106 12.45 9.95 12.43
CA ALA A 106 12.88 11.05 13.28
C ALA A 106 13.84 10.59 14.39
N ILE A 107 13.60 9.42 14.98
CA ILE A 107 14.53 8.78 15.94
C ILE A 107 15.87 8.50 15.25
N LEU A 108 15.84 7.88 14.07
CA LEU A 108 17.05 7.58 13.31
C LEU A 108 17.81 8.84 12.90
N GLU A 109 17.13 9.97 12.63
CA GLU A 109 17.80 11.26 12.35
C GLU A 109 18.50 11.83 13.56
N ARG A 110 17.91 11.68 14.75
CA ARG A 110 18.49 12.13 16.00
C ARG A 110 19.75 11.35 16.36
N TYR A 111 19.72 10.03 16.26
CA TYR A 111 20.82 9.16 16.70
C TYR A 111 21.82 8.81 15.60
N LEU A 112 21.39 8.81 14.34
CA LEU A 112 22.21 8.48 13.16
C LEU A 112 22.07 9.55 12.06
N PRO A 113 22.49 10.80 12.32
CA PRO A 113 22.41 11.88 11.31
C PRO A 113 23.28 11.59 10.08
N GLN A 114 24.28 10.72 10.21
CA GLN A 114 25.22 10.37 9.13
C GLN A 114 24.82 9.11 8.34
N ARG A 115 23.63 8.55 8.59
CA ARG A 115 23.12 7.39 7.85
C ARG A 115 22.93 7.71 6.37
N ILE A 116 22.83 6.67 5.56
CA ILE A 116 22.53 6.84 4.13
C ILE A 116 21.03 7.13 4.01
N LYS A 117 20.64 8.13 3.20
CA LYS A 117 19.24 8.46 2.91
C LYS A 117 18.96 8.23 1.41
N PRO A 118 17.73 7.82 1.02
CA PRO A 118 16.67 7.23 1.83
C PRO A 118 16.93 5.71 1.96
N ALA A 119 17.56 5.27 3.04
CA ALA A 119 18.05 3.89 3.12
C ALA A 119 17.58 3.19 4.41
N SER A 120 16.43 3.64 4.93
CA SER A 120 15.75 2.98 6.05
C SER A 120 14.45 2.40 5.53
N GLU A 121 14.30 1.09 5.61
CA GLU A 121 13.07 0.38 5.27
C GLU A 121 12.40 0.00 6.58
N ILE A 122 11.18 0.49 6.78
CA ILE A 122 10.38 0.26 7.99
C ILE A 122 9.09 -0.42 7.55
N GLU A 123 8.94 -1.68 7.93
CA GLU A 123 7.81 -2.53 7.60
C GLU A 123 7.05 -2.92 8.86
N VAL A 124 5.73 -2.96 8.77
CA VAL A 124 4.86 -3.43 9.86
C VAL A 124 4.67 -4.93 9.68
N VAL A 125 5.26 -5.74 10.57
CA VAL A 125 5.21 -7.20 10.48
C VAL A 125 4.02 -7.80 11.24
N ALA A 126 3.50 -7.10 12.25
CA ALA A 126 2.26 -7.47 12.91
C ALA A 126 1.47 -6.23 13.33
N PHE A 127 0.24 -6.13 12.83
CA PHE A 127 -0.63 -4.98 13.04
C PHE A 127 -1.05 -4.83 14.51
N ASP A 128 -1.50 -5.91 15.15
CA ASP A 128 -2.08 -5.88 16.50
C ASP A 128 -1.05 -5.50 17.58
N THR A 129 0.18 -5.99 17.45
CA THR A 129 1.28 -5.72 18.38
C THR A 129 2.12 -4.50 17.96
N LYS A 130 1.83 -3.91 16.80
CA LYS A 130 2.66 -2.86 16.18
C LYS A 130 4.13 -3.29 16.06
N ALA A 131 4.35 -4.55 15.73
CA ALA A 131 5.68 -5.07 15.51
C ALA A 131 6.26 -4.54 14.19
N LEU A 132 7.52 -4.15 14.22
CA LEU A 132 8.24 -3.55 13.12
C LEU A 132 9.49 -4.36 12.75
N GLU A 133 9.71 -4.48 11.45
CA GLU A 133 11.01 -4.77 10.87
C GLU A 133 11.63 -3.47 10.37
N ILE A 134 12.87 -3.21 10.78
CA ILE A 134 13.57 -1.96 10.53
C ILE A 134 14.98 -2.27 10.03
N ASN A 135 15.21 -2.01 8.74
CA ASN A 135 16.50 -2.16 8.09
C ASN A 135 17.16 -0.79 7.93
N VAL A 136 18.30 -0.56 8.58
CA VAL A 136 19.00 0.74 8.58
C VAL A 136 20.36 0.62 7.90
N LEU A 137 20.54 1.29 6.77
CA LEU A 137 21.83 1.38 6.09
C LEU A 137 22.70 2.54 6.60
N THR A 138 23.93 2.23 7.01
CA THR A 138 24.88 3.18 7.58
C THR A 138 26.22 3.17 6.85
N LYS A 139 26.95 4.29 6.96
CA LYS A 139 28.31 4.44 6.40
C LYS A 139 29.40 3.78 7.26
N LYS A 140 29.10 3.57 8.54
CA LYS A 140 30.01 3.02 9.55
C LYS A 140 29.21 2.11 10.48
N VAL A 141 29.90 1.17 11.09
CA VAL A 141 29.33 0.32 12.14
C VAL A 141 28.78 1.19 13.26
N VAL A 142 27.52 0.93 13.63
CA VAL A 142 26.86 1.59 14.76
C VAL A 142 27.24 0.87 16.05
N ASP A 143 27.65 1.63 17.07
CA ASP A 143 28.01 1.07 18.37
C ASP A 143 26.78 0.55 19.14
N ALA A 144 27.01 -0.38 20.06
CA ALA A 144 25.93 -1.05 20.80
C ALA A 144 25.09 -0.07 21.65
N GLN A 145 25.70 0.98 22.20
CA GLN A 145 24.98 1.96 23.02
C GLN A 145 23.99 2.77 22.17
N THR A 146 24.40 3.17 20.96
CA THR A 146 23.53 3.86 20.02
C THR A 146 22.39 2.96 19.54
N LYS A 147 22.67 1.69 19.22
CA LYS A 147 21.63 0.70 18.86
C LYS A 147 20.58 0.56 19.96
N GLU A 148 21.03 0.46 21.22
CA GLU A 148 20.12 0.32 22.36
C GLU A 148 19.27 1.58 22.58
N LYS A 149 19.87 2.78 22.46
CA LYS A 149 19.10 4.04 22.54
C LYS A 149 18.02 4.11 21.48
N ILE A 150 18.32 3.74 20.24
CA ILE A 150 17.35 3.70 19.14
C ILE A 150 16.22 2.72 19.47
N LYS A 151 16.58 1.50 19.90
CA LYS A 151 15.61 0.46 20.27
C LYS A 151 14.66 0.95 21.38
N GLN A 152 15.20 1.51 22.45
CA GLN A 152 14.40 2.02 23.57
C GLN A 152 13.50 3.18 23.13
N SER A 153 14.01 4.14 22.35
CA SER A 153 13.18 5.23 21.84
C SER A 153 12.03 4.74 20.95
N ILE A 154 12.21 3.67 20.17
CA ILE A 154 11.13 3.06 19.37
C ILE A 154 10.07 2.41 20.28
N ILE A 155 10.50 1.74 21.36
CA ILE A 155 9.61 1.15 22.36
C ILE A 155 8.83 2.24 23.11
N GLU A 156 9.48 3.34 23.48
CA GLU A 156 8.87 4.48 24.20
C GLU A 156 7.73 5.14 23.40
N ILE A 157 7.83 5.17 22.07
CA ILE A 157 6.74 5.68 21.20
C ILE A 157 5.68 4.62 20.88
N GLY A 158 5.82 3.40 21.41
CA GLY A 158 4.80 2.36 21.40
C GLY A 158 4.85 1.38 20.21
N TYR A 159 6.02 1.18 19.59
CA TYR A 159 6.23 0.10 18.61
C TYR A 159 7.14 -0.99 19.18
N LEU A 160 7.03 -2.20 18.63
CA LEU A 160 7.89 -3.32 18.99
C LEU A 160 8.92 -3.58 17.88
N PRO A 161 10.20 -3.20 18.02
CA PRO A 161 11.22 -3.46 17.00
C PRO A 161 11.68 -4.91 17.08
N GLU A 162 10.85 -5.86 16.63
CA GLU A 162 11.18 -7.29 16.64
C GLU A 162 12.45 -7.58 15.83
N GLN A 163 12.61 -6.85 14.73
CA GLN A 163 13.76 -6.94 13.86
C GLN A 163 14.33 -5.54 13.63
N LEU A 164 15.54 -5.29 14.15
CA LEU A 164 16.25 -4.03 13.99
C LEU A 164 17.67 -4.30 13.52
N PHE A 165 17.88 -4.14 12.21
CA PHE A 165 19.14 -4.44 11.55
C PHE A 165 19.88 -3.16 11.17
N PHE A 166 21.21 -3.21 11.33
CA PHE A 166 22.10 -2.12 10.96
C PHE A 166 23.15 -2.65 9.99
N GLU A 167 22.96 -2.35 8.72
CA GLU A 167 23.84 -2.79 7.65
C GLU A 167 24.85 -1.69 7.30
N THR A 168 26.13 -2.03 7.30
CA THR A 168 27.18 -1.08 6.91
C THR A 168 27.49 -1.28 5.43
N LYS A 169 27.27 -0.24 4.62
CA LYS A 169 27.68 -0.27 3.21
C LYS A 169 29.19 -0.03 3.14
N SER A 170 29.96 -1.08 2.90
CA SER A 170 31.36 -0.96 2.52
C SER A 170 31.44 -0.12 1.23
N ARG A 171 32.29 0.90 1.20
CA ARG A 171 32.67 1.52 -0.08
C ARG A 171 33.40 0.46 -0.89
N GLU A 172 32.92 0.17 -2.10
CA GLU A 172 33.80 -0.19 -3.22
C GLU A 172 34.66 1.02 -3.60
#